data_AF-A0A096D7K8-F1
#
_entry.id   AF-A0A096D7K8-F1
#
_cell.length_a   1.000
_cell.length_b   1.000
_cell.length_c   1.000
_cell.angle_alpha   90.00
_cell.angle_beta   90.00
_cell.angle_gamma   90.00
#
_symmetry.space_group_name_H-M   'P 1'
#
loop_
_entity.id
_entity.type
_entity.pdbx_description
1 polymer ?
#
loop_
_entity_poly.entity_id
_entity_poly.type
_entity_poly.pdbx_seq_one_letter_code
_entity_poly.pdbx_strand_id
1 'polypeptide(L)'
;MNQYQRLKFYIACFFKDLKWKLCADKQIEEFEQSLVPEESVSGAEVKLIEDIIFMDEEEQKEQKPALEPRRTMLFISGRRRRCNFLNAWWYRRAILRNYHWGKQRGFTEYVADPYSPFGLLAMETLGRLKRSGEKLLLYSVHSCHVGQRRSYRLIPETGLEVLFLENAVCDYIYRQLIPEEVPEAVFTNVGAFCTEGGILISKRWIPAWLLAAWEKP
;
A
#
# COMPACT_ATOMS: atom_id res chain seq x y z
N MET A 1 -0.63 -4.06 -15.70
CA MET A 1 -0.14 -3.44 -16.95
C MET A 1 1.31 -3.85 -17.21
N ASN A 2 1.70 -4.18 -18.45
CA ASN A 2 3.10 -4.54 -18.79
C ASN A 2 4.02 -3.29 -18.74
N GLN A 3 5.31 -3.44 -18.39
CA GLN A 3 6.29 -2.34 -18.29
C GLN A 3 6.37 -1.51 -19.58
N TYR A 4 6.26 -2.15 -20.74
CA TYR A 4 6.22 -1.48 -22.03
C TYR A 4 5.00 -0.55 -22.19
N GLN A 5 3.83 -0.98 -21.72
CA GLN A 5 2.61 -0.16 -21.77
C GLN A 5 2.69 1.02 -20.80
N ARG A 6 3.36 0.84 -19.66
CA ARG A 6 3.67 1.94 -18.73
C ARG A 6 4.60 2.96 -19.37
N LEU A 7 5.69 2.51 -20.00
CA LEU A 7 6.61 3.42 -20.69
C LEU A 7 5.88 4.23 -21.76
N LYS A 8 5.01 3.59 -22.56
CA LYS A 8 4.15 4.29 -23.51
C LYS A 8 3.26 5.34 -22.85
N PHE A 9 2.60 4.99 -21.75
CA PHE A 9 1.75 5.92 -21.00
C PHE A 9 2.54 7.14 -20.50
N TYR A 10 3.69 6.93 -19.86
CA TYR A 10 4.51 8.03 -19.34
C TYR A 10 5.12 8.89 -20.45
N ILE A 11 5.54 8.29 -21.56
CA ILE A 11 5.97 9.03 -22.76
C ILE A 11 4.81 9.89 -23.30
N ALA A 12 3.60 9.33 -23.38
CA ALA A 12 2.42 10.06 -23.84
C ALA A 12 2.04 11.21 -22.88
N CYS A 13 2.10 10.98 -21.57
CA CYS A 13 1.91 12.04 -20.56
C CYS A 13 2.98 13.13 -20.69
N PHE A 14 4.25 12.76 -20.82
CA PHE A 14 5.33 13.72 -21.03
C PHE A 14 5.11 14.58 -22.28
N PHE A 15 4.75 13.98 -23.42
CA PHE A 15 4.45 14.75 -24.63
C PHE A 15 3.17 15.58 -24.51
N LYS A 16 2.16 15.12 -23.76
CA LYS A 16 0.98 15.94 -23.44
C LYS A 16 1.33 17.12 -22.57
N ASP A 17 2.11 16.94 -21.51
CA ASP A 17 2.57 17.99 -20.62
C ASP A 17 3.51 18.97 -21.33
N LEU A 18 4.38 18.47 -22.21
CA LEU A 18 5.25 19.30 -23.04
C LEU A 18 4.43 20.11 -24.04
N LYS A 19 3.44 19.49 -24.69
CA LYS A 19 2.49 20.19 -25.58
C LYS A 19 1.66 21.22 -24.81
N TRP A 20 1.22 20.89 -23.60
CA TRP A 20 0.52 21.80 -22.70
C TRP A 20 1.41 22.99 -22.34
N LYS A 21 2.65 22.77 -21.88
CA LYS A 21 3.62 23.83 -21.57
C LYS A 21 3.96 24.70 -22.77
N LEU A 22 4.03 24.13 -23.98
CA LEU A 22 4.27 24.87 -25.22
C LEU A 22 3.05 25.65 -25.73
N CYS A 23 1.84 25.22 -25.37
CA CYS A 23 0.58 25.93 -25.69
C CYS A 23 0.07 26.82 -24.55
N ALA A 24 0.65 26.70 -23.35
CA ALA A 24 0.19 27.37 -22.14
C ALA A 24 0.26 28.89 -22.26
N ASP A 25 1.30 29.44 -22.90
CA ASP A 25 1.48 30.89 -23.01
C ASP A 25 0.32 31.58 -23.77
N LYS A 26 -0.25 30.92 -24.80
CA LYS A 26 -1.41 31.46 -25.53
C LYS A 26 -2.74 31.30 -24.81
N GLN A 27 -2.91 30.20 -24.08
CA GLN A 27 -4.15 29.94 -23.36
C GLN A 27 -4.21 30.64 -22.01
N ILE A 28 -3.09 30.91 -21.35
CA ILE A 28 -3.02 31.71 -20.12
C ILE A 28 -3.40 33.16 -20.42
N GLU A 29 -2.92 33.75 -21.51
CA GLU A 29 -3.35 35.10 -21.94
C GLU A 29 -4.86 35.17 -22.27
N GLU A 30 -5.42 34.15 -22.94
CA GLU A 30 -6.87 34.07 -23.21
C GLU A 30 -7.69 33.80 -21.93
N PHE A 31 -7.16 33.01 -20.99
CA PHE A 31 -7.84 32.66 -19.74
C PHE A 31 -7.82 33.84 -18.76
N GLU A 32 -6.70 34.56 -18.62
CA GLU A 32 -6.56 35.78 -17.82
C GLU A 32 -7.50 36.90 -18.28
N GLN A 33 -7.75 36.99 -19.60
CA GLN A 33 -8.72 37.93 -20.17
C GLN A 33 -10.19 37.50 -19.98
N SER A 34 -10.44 36.22 -19.65
CA SER A 34 -11.78 35.66 -19.45
C SER A 34 -12.18 35.48 -17.98
N LEU A 35 -11.27 35.75 -17.04
CA LEU A 35 -11.52 35.64 -15.61
C LEU A 35 -12.49 36.74 -15.13
N VAL A 36 -13.76 36.34 -14.98
CA VAL A 36 -14.75 36.98 -14.09
C VAL A 36 -14.27 36.81 -12.64
N PRO A 37 -14.52 37.76 -11.71
CA PRO A 37 -14.01 37.67 -10.33
C PRO A 37 -14.40 36.35 -9.69
N GLU A 38 -13.46 35.72 -8.98
CA GLU A 38 -13.62 34.43 -8.31
C GLU A 38 -14.95 34.36 -7.54
N GLU A 39 -15.86 33.50 -8.00
CA GLU A 39 -16.81 32.91 -7.06
C GLU A 39 -15.99 32.03 -6.13
N SER A 40 -15.79 32.53 -4.91
CA SER A 40 -15.27 31.75 -3.79
C SER A 40 -16.03 30.43 -3.76
N VAL A 41 -15.32 29.30 -3.89
CA VAL A 41 -15.88 27.97 -3.60
C VAL A 41 -16.67 28.09 -2.31
N SER A 42 -17.99 27.93 -2.38
CA SER A 42 -18.83 28.30 -1.25
C SER A 42 -18.45 27.43 -0.06
N GLY A 43 -18.38 28.02 1.14
CA GLY A 43 -18.06 27.25 2.36
C GLY A 43 -18.99 26.07 2.62
N ALA A 44 -20.13 25.99 1.92
CA ALA A 44 -21.04 24.85 1.94
C ALA A 44 -20.52 23.65 1.13
N GLU A 45 -19.84 23.86 0.00
CA GLU A 45 -19.27 22.77 -0.80
C GLU A 45 -18.06 22.13 -0.10
N VAL A 46 -17.23 22.96 0.55
CA VAL A 46 -16.11 22.48 1.38
C VAL A 46 -16.63 21.68 2.57
N LYS A 47 -17.65 22.17 3.27
CA LYS A 47 -18.29 21.45 4.38
C LYS A 47 -18.92 20.13 3.94
N LEU A 48 -19.57 20.10 2.77
CA LEU A 48 -20.21 18.89 2.27
C LEU A 48 -19.16 17.83 1.90
N ILE A 49 -18.00 18.23 1.38
CA ILE A 49 -16.86 17.32 1.16
C ILE A 49 -16.29 16.84 2.51
N GLU A 50 -16.12 17.72 3.49
CA GLU A 50 -15.66 17.36 4.84
C GLU A 50 -16.63 16.38 5.52
N ASP A 51 -17.93 16.61 5.43
CA ASP A 51 -18.97 15.77 6.02
C ASP A 51 -19.00 14.38 5.35
N ILE A 52 -18.85 14.30 4.03
CA ILE A 52 -18.76 13.03 3.30
C ILE A 52 -17.52 12.23 3.73
N ILE A 53 -16.36 12.91 3.87
CA ILE A 53 -15.12 12.27 4.33
C ILE A 53 -15.31 11.76 5.77
N PHE A 54 -15.92 12.56 6.64
CA PHE A 54 -16.12 12.22 8.04
C PHE A 54 -17.08 11.02 8.22
N MET A 55 -18.15 10.95 7.43
CA MET A 55 -19.07 9.81 7.44
C MET A 55 -18.40 8.51 6.96
N ASP A 56 -17.61 8.55 5.88
CA ASP A 56 -16.84 7.39 5.41
C ASP A 56 -15.81 6.92 6.46
N GLU A 57 -15.26 7.84 7.27
CA GLU A 57 -14.37 7.47 8.38
C GLU A 57 -15.08 6.77 9.54
N GLU A 58 -16.28 7.20 9.92
CA GLU A 58 -17.04 6.54 11.00
C GLU A 58 -17.45 5.13 10.59
N GLU A 59 -17.94 4.95 9.35
CA GLU A 59 -18.26 3.63 8.80
C GLU A 59 -17.02 2.73 8.71
N GLN A 60 -15.86 3.29 8.31
CA GLN A 60 -14.60 2.53 8.29
C GLN A 60 -14.08 2.17 9.69
N LYS A 61 -14.31 3.02 10.71
CA LYS A 61 -13.97 2.72 12.11
C LYS A 61 -14.80 1.57 12.66
N GLU A 62 -16.09 1.53 12.33
CA GLU A 62 -16.98 0.44 12.76
C GLU A 62 -16.60 -0.91 12.11
N GLN A 63 -16.14 -0.88 10.85
CA GLN A 63 -15.74 -2.08 10.11
C GLN A 63 -14.27 -2.49 10.32
N LYS A 64 -13.52 -1.78 11.17
CA LYS A 64 -12.08 -2.01 11.36
C LYS A 64 -11.82 -3.40 11.95
N PRO A 65 -11.08 -4.29 11.24
CA PRO A 65 -10.77 -5.60 11.78
C PRO A 65 -9.79 -5.48 12.94
N ALA A 66 -10.09 -6.17 14.04
CA ALA A 66 -9.19 -6.31 15.18
C ALA A 66 -8.09 -7.32 14.81
N LEU A 67 -6.86 -6.83 14.67
CA LEU A 67 -5.71 -7.68 14.36
C LEU A 67 -5.38 -8.57 15.55
N GLU A 68 -5.25 -9.88 15.31
CA GLU A 68 -4.75 -10.81 16.31
C GLU A 68 -3.24 -10.98 16.15
N PRO A 69 -2.39 -10.39 17.02
CA PRO A 69 -0.95 -10.35 16.76
C PRO A 69 -0.32 -11.72 16.52
N ARG A 70 -0.85 -12.77 17.16
CA ARG A 70 -0.37 -14.16 16.99
C ARG A 70 -0.63 -14.76 15.62
N ARG A 71 -1.59 -14.22 14.88
CA ARG A 71 -2.00 -14.66 13.55
C ARG A 71 -1.69 -13.65 12.45
N THR A 72 -1.29 -12.44 12.82
CA THR A 72 -0.96 -11.36 11.89
C THR A 72 0.53 -11.30 11.56
N MET A 73 0.83 -11.25 10.26
CA MET A 73 2.17 -11.05 9.72
C MET A 73 2.19 -9.83 8.79
N LEU A 74 3.11 -8.88 9.01
CA LEU A 74 3.25 -7.66 8.22
C LEU A 74 4.42 -7.77 7.23
N PHE A 75 4.17 -7.47 5.96
CA PHE A 75 5.17 -7.33 4.92
C PHE A 75 5.49 -5.86 4.68
N ILE A 76 6.72 -5.45 5.03
CA ILE A 76 7.18 -4.07 4.93
C ILE A 76 8.66 -4.02 4.53
N SER A 77 9.06 -2.94 3.88
CA SER A 77 10.48 -2.73 3.56
C SER A 77 11.28 -2.37 4.80
N GLY A 78 12.41 -3.04 4.99
CA GLY A 78 13.39 -2.76 6.03
C GLY A 78 14.30 -1.58 5.68
N ARG A 79 15.11 -1.15 6.65
CA ARG A 79 15.96 0.06 6.51
C ARG A 79 17.16 -0.10 5.56
N ARG A 80 17.69 -1.32 5.40
CA ARG A 80 19.03 -1.55 4.80
C ARG A 80 19.03 -2.15 3.40
N ARG A 81 18.09 -3.03 3.06
CA ARG A 81 18.02 -3.67 1.73
C ARG A 81 16.87 -3.05 0.95
N ARG A 82 17.11 -2.70 -0.32
CA ARG A 82 16.11 -2.05 -1.17
C ARG A 82 15.63 -3.05 -2.23
N CYS A 83 14.42 -3.58 -2.05
CA CYS A 83 13.69 -4.25 -3.11
C CYS A 83 13.57 -3.31 -4.34
N ASN A 84 13.94 -3.79 -5.51
CA ASN A 84 13.95 -3.07 -6.79
C ASN A 84 13.70 -4.03 -7.95
N PHE A 85 13.67 -3.52 -9.19
CA PHE A 85 13.19 -4.29 -10.33
C PHE A 85 14.12 -5.45 -10.70
N LEU A 86 15.41 -5.32 -10.40
CA LEU A 86 16.44 -6.33 -10.69
C LEU A 86 16.33 -7.52 -9.74
N ASN A 87 16.02 -7.27 -8.46
CA ASN A 87 15.98 -8.29 -7.41
C ASN A 87 14.56 -8.72 -7.02
N ALA A 88 13.53 -8.13 -7.61
CA ALA A 88 12.12 -8.42 -7.31
C ALA A 88 11.76 -9.91 -7.48
N TRP A 89 12.36 -10.60 -8.45
CA TRP A 89 12.10 -12.03 -8.63
C TRP A 89 12.58 -12.87 -7.44
N TRP A 90 13.72 -12.50 -6.84
CA TRP A 90 14.29 -13.17 -5.67
C TRP A 90 13.42 -12.91 -4.45
N TYR A 91 13.02 -11.66 -4.23
CA TYR A 91 12.11 -11.30 -3.13
C TYR A 91 10.73 -11.92 -3.29
N ARG A 92 10.22 -12.09 -4.51
CA ARG A 92 8.95 -12.81 -4.74
C ARG A 92 9.03 -14.26 -4.24
N ARG A 93 10.13 -14.96 -4.52
CA ARG A 93 10.36 -16.31 -3.99
C ARG A 93 10.49 -16.30 -2.46
N ALA A 94 11.18 -15.30 -1.89
CA ALA A 94 11.29 -15.15 -0.45
C ALA A 94 9.93 -14.88 0.23
N ILE A 95 9.09 -14.02 -0.35
CA ILE A 95 7.73 -13.73 0.11
C ILE A 95 6.89 -15.00 0.12
N LEU A 96 6.89 -15.78 -0.96
CA LEU A 96 6.15 -17.05 -1.02
C LEU A 96 6.63 -18.04 0.04
N ARG A 97 7.94 -18.19 0.21
CA ARG A 97 8.52 -19.04 1.25
C ARG A 97 8.08 -18.59 2.65
N ASN A 98 8.12 -17.29 2.91
CA ASN A 98 7.76 -16.71 4.20
C ASN A 98 6.24 -16.83 4.47
N TYR A 99 5.41 -16.70 3.43
CA TYR A 99 3.97 -16.99 3.50
C TYR A 99 3.72 -18.45 3.88
N HIS A 100 4.35 -19.42 3.21
CA HIS A 100 4.18 -20.83 3.55
C HIS A 100 4.67 -21.15 4.97
N TRP A 101 5.81 -20.57 5.36
CA TRP A 101 6.32 -20.66 6.73
C TRP A 101 5.30 -20.13 7.75
N GLY A 102 4.66 -19.00 7.46
CA GLY A 102 3.63 -18.39 8.30
C GLY A 102 2.37 -19.25 8.36
N LYS A 103 1.88 -19.70 7.22
CA LYS A 103 0.72 -20.61 7.11
C LYS A 103 0.90 -21.87 7.94
N GLN A 104 2.06 -22.51 7.88
CA GLN A 104 2.40 -23.70 8.68
C GLN A 104 2.38 -23.43 10.19
N ARG A 105 2.58 -22.18 10.60
CA ARG A 105 2.66 -21.75 12.00
C ARG A 105 1.38 -21.08 12.52
N GLY A 106 0.32 -21.10 11.72
CA GLY A 106 -1.00 -20.59 12.10
C GLY A 106 -1.23 -19.10 11.81
N PHE A 107 -0.38 -18.46 11.01
CA PHE A 107 -0.66 -17.10 10.52
C PHE A 107 -1.73 -17.13 9.43
N THR A 108 -2.81 -16.40 9.66
CA THR A 108 -3.99 -16.30 8.77
C THR A 108 -4.18 -14.90 8.20
N GLU A 109 -3.68 -13.88 8.92
CA GLU A 109 -3.81 -12.47 8.58
C GLU A 109 -2.48 -11.95 8.07
N TYR A 110 -2.52 -11.33 6.90
CA TYR A 110 -1.35 -10.80 6.24
C TYR A 110 -1.59 -9.33 5.96
N VAL A 111 -0.73 -8.47 6.49
CA VAL A 111 -0.75 -7.04 6.22
C VAL A 111 0.38 -6.75 5.24
N ALA A 112 0.14 -5.93 4.23
CA ALA A 112 1.17 -5.49 3.31
C ALA A 112 1.13 -3.97 3.16
N ASP A 113 2.30 -3.36 3.11
CA ASP A 113 2.43 -1.92 2.87
C ASP A 113 2.74 -1.63 1.40
N PRO A 114 1.73 -1.22 0.59
CA PRO A 114 1.95 -0.98 -0.83
C PRO A 114 2.78 0.27 -1.09
N TYR A 115 3.06 1.10 -0.08
CA TYR A 115 3.87 2.31 -0.27
C TYR A 115 5.36 2.05 -0.12
N SER A 116 5.72 0.85 0.35
CA SER A 116 7.10 0.39 0.35
C SER A 116 7.36 -0.63 -0.78
N PRO A 117 8.57 -0.65 -1.38
CA PRO A 117 8.87 -1.51 -2.53
C PRO A 117 8.65 -3.01 -2.26
N PHE A 118 9.05 -3.49 -1.09
CA PHE A 118 8.85 -4.88 -0.69
C PHE A 118 7.39 -5.19 -0.36
N GLY A 119 6.69 -4.29 0.33
CA GLY A 119 5.29 -4.49 0.67
C GLY A 119 4.38 -4.45 -0.57
N LEU A 120 4.65 -3.59 -1.56
CA LEU A 120 3.97 -3.61 -2.87
C LEU A 120 4.17 -4.95 -3.58
N LEU A 121 5.41 -5.44 -3.64
CA LEU A 121 5.70 -6.75 -4.22
C LEU A 121 4.99 -7.88 -3.46
N ALA A 122 4.92 -7.78 -2.14
CA ALA A 122 4.23 -8.74 -1.29
C ALA A 122 2.73 -8.74 -1.56
N MET A 123 2.08 -7.58 -1.60
CA MET A 123 0.66 -7.44 -1.92
C MET A 123 0.31 -8.07 -3.26
N GLU A 124 1.11 -7.83 -4.29
CA GLU A 124 0.89 -8.44 -5.61
C GLU A 124 1.07 -9.95 -5.60
N THR A 125 1.99 -10.44 -4.78
CA THR A 125 2.30 -11.88 -4.68
C THR A 125 1.22 -12.62 -3.89
N LEU A 126 0.85 -12.10 -2.71
CA LEU A 126 -0.20 -12.64 -1.87
C LEU A 126 -1.59 -12.49 -2.52
N GLY A 127 -1.84 -11.38 -3.21
CA GLY A 127 -3.07 -11.18 -3.97
C GLY A 127 -3.24 -12.20 -5.10
N ARG A 128 -2.15 -12.66 -5.74
CA ARG A 128 -2.21 -13.77 -6.71
C ARG A 128 -2.57 -15.10 -6.03
N LEU A 129 -2.00 -15.38 -4.86
CA LEU A 129 -2.33 -16.59 -4.09
C LEU A 129 -3.81 -16.60 -3.70
N LYS A 130 -4.30 -15.47 -3.19
CA LYS A 130 -5.71 -15.31 -2.82
C LYS A 130 -6.64 -15.55 -4.02
N ARG A 131 -6.33 -14.97 -5.19
CA ARG A 131 -7.09 -15.21 -6.43
C ARG A 131 -7.02 -16.66 -6.93
N SER A 132 -5.95 -17.40 -6.61
CA SER A 132 -5.88 -18.83 -6.89
C SER A 132 -6.68 -19.71 -5.92
N GLY A 133 -7.40 -19.10 -4.97
CA GLY A 133 -8.29 -19.78 -4.02
C GLY A 133 -7.68 -20.03 -2.64
N GLU A 134 -6.49 -19.48 -2.34
CA GLU A 134 -5.90 -19.59 -1.01
C GLU A 134 -6.71 -18.78 0.02
N LYS A 135 -7.04 -19.43 1.14
CA LYS A 135 -7.77 -18.80 2.25
C LYS A 135 -6.78 -18.03 3.13
N LEU A 136 -6.60 -16.76 2.82
CA LEU A 136 -5.80 -15.81 3.59
C LEU A 136 -6.52 -14.47 3.67
N LEU A 137 -6.43 -13.81 4.82
CA LEU A 137 -6.91 -12.44 4.99
C LEU A 137 -5.77 -11.49 4.62
N LEU A 138 -6.02 -10.58 3.68
CA LEU A 138 -5.01 -9.63 3.19
C LEU A 138 -5.46 -8.20 3.49
N TYR A 139 -4.64 -7.47 4.23
CA TYR A 139 -4.89 -6.08 4.58
C TYR A 139 -3.82 -5.16 4.01
N SER A 140 -4.22 -3.94 3.69
CA SER A 140 -3.28 -2.88 3.30
C SER A 140 -3.08 -1.90 4.45
N VAL A 141 -1.85 -1.44 4.65
CA VAL A 141 -1.51 -0.33 5.55
C VAL A 141 -0.57 0.63 4.83
N HIS A 142 -0.75 1.94 5.00
CA HIS A 142 0.15 2.92 4.40
C HIS A 142 1.20 3.33 5.42
N SER A 143 2.48 2.96 5.20
CA SER A 143 3.56 3.30 6.15
C SER A 143 4.09 4.73 6.02
N CYS A 144 3.78 5.41 4.91
CA CYS A 144 4.23 6.76 4.63
C CYS A 144 3.19 7.54 3.83
N HIS A 145 3.47 8.81 3.56
CA HIS A 145 2.63 9.66 2.74
C HIS A 145 2.75 9.28 1.26
N VAL A 146 1.68 9.51 0.47
CA VAL A 146 1.62 9.16 -0.97
C VAL A 146 2.82 9.71 -1.76
N GLY A 147 3.27 10.93 -1.44
CA GLY A 147 4.42 11.58 -2.10
C GLY A 147 5.78 10.96 -1.77
N GLN A 148 5.89 10.19 -0.69
CA GLN A 148 7.13 9.51 -0.27
C GLN A 148 7.14 8.03 -0.66
N ARG A 149 6.08 7.55 -1.29
CA ARG A 149 5.95 6.17 -1.78
C ARG A 149 7.13 5.80 -2.67
N ARG A 150 7.62 4.57 -2.49
CA ARG A 150 8.66 3.99 -3.33
C ARG A 150 8.16 2.72 -3.99
N SER A 151 8.53 2.53 -5.25
CA SER A 151 8.22 1.33 -6.01
C SER A 151 9.44 0.44 -6.17
N TYR A 152 9.22 -0.87 -6.26
CA TYR A 152 10.25 -1.78 -6.74
C TYR A 152 10.36 -1.75 -8.27
N ARG A 153 9.39 -1.17 -9.00
CA ARG A 153 9.37 -1.19 -10.46
C ARG A 153 10.24 -0.07 -11.04
N LEU A 154 10.71 -0.28 -12.27
CA LEU A 154 11.48 0.74 -13.01
C LEU A 154 10.66 2.01 -13.23
N ILE A 155 9.40 1.82 -13.62
CA ILE A 155 8.39 2.88 -13.73
C ILE A 155 7.38 2.67 -12.61
N PRO A 156 7.32 3.60 -11.62
CA PRO A 156 6.38 3.53 -10.52
C PRO A 156 4.93 3.44 -10.99
N GLU A 157 4.10 2.90 -10.12
CA GLU A 157 2.65 2.82 -10.27
C GLU A 157 2.06 4.22 -10.17
N THR A 158 0.90 4.47 -10.75
CA THR A 158 0.11 5.65 -10.38
C THR A 158 -0.56 5.44 -9.02
N GLY A 159 -1.10 6.49 -8.40
CA GLY A 159 -1.91 6.36 -7.18
C GLY A 159 -3.14 5.47 -7.42
N LEU A 160 -3.84 5.72 -8.53
CA LEU A 160 -5.01 4.94 -8.96
C LEU A 160 -4.69 3.46 -9.14
N GLU A 161 -3.56 3.10 -9.77
CA GLU A 161 -3.16 1.71 -9.93
C GLU A 161 -2.98 0.98 -8.59
N VAL A 162 -2.49 1.67 -7.57
CA VAL A 162 -2.37 1.10 -6.22
C VAL A 162 -3.73 0.97 -5.57
N LEU A 163 -4.59 2.00 -5.63
CA LEU A 163 -5.96 1.92 -5.11
C LEU A 163 -6.75 0.76 -5.73
N PHE A 164 -6.66 0.58 -7.05
CA PHE A 164 -7.27 -0.55 -7.74
C PHE A 164 -6.68 -1.89 -7.32
N LEU A 165 -5.36 -1.95 -7.11
CA LEU A 165 -4.73 -3.17 -6.61
C LEU A 165 -5.27 -3.52 -5.22
N GLU A 166 -5.26 -2.58 -4.29
CA GLU A 166 -5.74 -2.76 -2.92
C GLU A 166 -7.19 -3.23 -2.92
N ASN A 167 -8.10 -2.51 -3.59
CA ASN A 167 -9.52 -2.87 -3.66
C ASN A 167 -9.76 -4.24 -4.32
N ALA A 168 -8.86 -4.68 -5.21
CA ALA A 168 -9.01 -5.95 -5.91
C ALA A 168 -8.44 -7.16 -5.16
N VAL A 169 -7.67 -6.97 -4.07
CA VAL A 169 -7.02 -8.08 -3.35
C VAL A 169 -7.19 -8.04 -1.85
N CYS A 170 -7.26 -6.85 -1.26
CA CYS A 170 -7.37 -6.68 0.18
C CYS A 170 -8.81 -6.87 0.64
N ASP A 171 -8.98 -7.47 1.81
CA ASP A 171 -10.24 -7.58 2.53
C ASP A 171 -10.57 -6.28 3.27
N TYR A 172 -9.53 -5.54 3.67
CA TYR A 172 -9.65 -4.24 4.34
C TYR A 172 -8.41 -3.40 4.06
N ILE A 173 -8.60 -2.08 3.98
CA ILE A 173 -7.54 -1.11 3.75
C ILE A 173 -7.54 -0.16 4.95
N TYR A 174 -6.48 -0.20 5.74
CA TYR A 174 -6.32 0.73 6.85
C TYR A 174 -5.94 2.12 6.30
N ARG A 175 -6.95 2.95 6.03
CA ARG A 175 -6.81 4.37 5.68
C ARG A 175 -7.22 5.22 6.89
N GLN A 176 -6.42 6.22 7.25
CA GLN A 176 -6.84 7.30 8.15
C GLN A 176 -6.20 8.61 7.67
N LEU A 177 -6.85 9.73 7.99
CA LEU A 177 -6.37 11.09 7.68
C LEU A 177 -4.98 11.40 8.25
N ILE A 178 -4.58 10.76 9.37
CA ILE A 178 -3.26 10.93 9.99
C ILE A 178 -2.39 9.71 9.65
N PRO A 179 -1.42 9.84 8.73
CA PRO A 179 -0.63 8.69 8.24
C PRO A 179 0.28 8.05 9.28
N GLU A 180 0.49 8.69 10.43
CA GLU A 180 1.39 8.24 11.49
C GLU A 180 0.71 7.33 12.53
N GLU A 181 -0.60 7.49 12.74
CA GLU A 181 -1.36 6.73 13.74
C GLU A 181 -1.67 5.29 13.27
N VAL A 182 -1.85 5.11 11.95
CA VAL A 182 -2.18 3.80 11.38
C VAL A 182 -1.01 2.81 11.49
N PRO A 183 0.23 3.18 11.10
CA PRO A 183 1.39 2.33 11.31
C PRO A 183 1.57 1.97 12.78
N GLU A 184 1.33 2.89 13.71
CA GLU A 184 1.46 2.60 15.14
C GLU A 184 0.41 1.57 15.59
N ALA A 185 -0.87 1.79 15.24
CA ALA A 185 -1.96 0.88 15.59
C ALA A 185 -1.81 -0.52 14.99
N VAL A 186 -1.29 -0.61 13.76
CA VAL A 186 -1.07 -1.89 13.07
C VAL A 186 0.23 -2.54 13.54
N PHE A 187 1.36 -1.83 13.56
CA PHE A 187 2.68 -2.42 13.82
C PHE A 187 2.81 -2.88 15.26
N THR A 188 2.16 -2.19 16.20
CA THR A 188 2.14 -2.62 17.61
C THR A 188 1.34 -3.92 17.80
N ASN A 189 0.42 -4.25 16.91
CA ASN A 189 -0.48 -5.41 16.98
C ASN A 189 -0.12 -6.51 15.97
N VAL A 190 1.14 -6.58 15.55
CA VAL A 190 1.63 -7.64 14.65
C VAL A 190 2.63 -8.54 15.39
N GLY A 191 2.49 -9.86 15.20
CA GLY A 191 3.39 -10.85 15.82
C GLY A 191 4.62 -11.17 15.00
N ALA A 192 4.60 -10.96 13.68
CA ALA A 192 5.75 -11.18 12.81
C ALA A 192 5.88 -10.10 11.73
N PHE A 193 7.09 -9.56 11.59
CA PHE A 193 7.45 -8.66 10.50
C PHE A 193 8.26 -9.43 9.46
N CYS A 194 7.81 -9.40 8.22
CA CYS A 194 8.54 -9.88 7.08
C CYS A 194 9.16 -8.70 6.33
N THR A 195 10.49 -8.71 6.22
CA THR A 195 11.26 -7.71 5.48
C THR A 195 12.17 -8.39 4.45
N GLU A 196 12.92 -7.60 3.67
CA GLU A 196 13.98 -8.09 2.79
C GLU A 196 15.09 -8.86 3.53
N GLY A 197 15.23 -8.62 4.85
CA GLY A 197 16.17 -9.32 5.71
C GLY A 197 15.68 -10.69 6.19
N GLY A 198 14.39 -11.00 6.02
CA GLY A 198 13.75 -12.19 6.57
C GLY A 198 12.65 -11.83 7.58
N ILE A 199 12.34 -12.80 8.44
CA ILE A 199 11.25 -12.71 9.41
C ILE A 199 11.79 -12.29 10.77
N LEU A 200 11.19 -11.26 11.35
CA LEU A 200 11.44 -10.77 12.69
C LEU A 200 10.20 -11.04 13.53
N ILE A 201 10.35 -11.77 14.62
CA ILE A 201 9.22 -12.17 15.47
C ILE A 201 9.15 -11.26 16.70
N SER A 202 7.95 -10.77 17.01
CA SER A 202 7.68 -9.98 18.20
C SER A 202 7.60 -10.88 19.43
N LYS A 203 8.61 -10.78 20.30
CA LYS A 203 8.62 -11.47 21.61
C LYS A 203 7.50 -11.01 22.56
N ARG A 204 6.90 -9.84 22.28
CA ARG A 204 5.76 -9.32 23.05
C ARG A 204 4.52 -10.20 22.88
N TRP A 205 4.29 -10.68 21.65
CA TRP A 205 3.05 -11.37 21.29
C TRP A 205 3.24 -12.88 21.10
N ILE A 206 4.42 -13.29 20.64
CA ILE A 206 4.78 -14.68 20.43
C ILE A 206 5.63 -15.16 21.64
N PRO A 207 5.06 -16.00 22.52
CA PRO A 207 5.74 -16.45 23.71
C PRO A 207 6.86 -17.47 23.39
N ALA A 208 7.84 -17.57 24.30
CA ALA A 208 9.02 -18.41 24.10
C ALA A 208 8.71 -19.90 23.87
N TRP A 209 7.67 -20.44 24.51
CA TRP A 209 7.26 -21.83 24.31
C TRP A 209 6.77 -22.10 22.88
N LEU A 210 6.13 -21.11 22.25
CA LEU A 210 5.66 -21.22 20.86
C LEU A 210 6.83 -21.11 19.88
N LEU A 211 7.80 -20.24 20.18
CA LEU A 211 9.06 -20.18 19.41
C LEU A 211 9.81 -21.52 19.46
N ALA A 212 9.93 -22.12 20.65
CA ALA A 212 10.58 -23.41 20.82
C ALA A 212 9.84 -24.54 20.07
N ALA A 213 8.51 -24.45 19.95
CA ALA A 213 7.73 -25.38 19.14
C ALA A 213 8.00 -25.22 17.64
N TRP A 214 8.28 -23.99 17.16
CA TRP A 214 8.58 -23.71 15.75
C TRP A 214 9.99 -24.10 15.30
N GLU A 215 10.92 -24.24 16.25
CA GLU A 215 12.29 -24.70 16.03
C GLU A 215 12.40 -26.23 15.91
N LYS A 216 11.40 -26.96 16.43
CA LYS A 216 11.33 -28.41 16.28
C LYS A 216 10.77 -28.73 14.87
N PRO A 217 11.51 -29.52 14.07
CA PRO A 217 11.12 -29.85 12.69
C PRO A 217 9.85 -30.71 12.61
#